data_AF-A0A417VQJ4-F1
#
_entry.id   AF-A0A417VQJ4-F1
#
_cell.length_a   1.000
_cell.length_b   1.000
_cell.length_c   1.000
_cell.angle_alpha   90.00
_cell.angle_beta   90.00
_cell.angle_gamma   90.00
#
_symmetry.space_group_name_H-M   'P 1'
#
loop_
_entity.id
_entity.type
_entity.pdbx_description
1 polymer ?
#
loop_
_entity_poly.entity_id
_entity_poly.type
_entity_poly.pdbx_seq_one_letter_code
_entity_poly.pdbx_strand_id
1 'polypeptide(L)'
;MKELIQTSICSIIYGEFRGEKKQELFRCPRELDHIDLKNYINENRIMLGFEADTESKSLKAEKGYLGYYRLYFRGRWYGRWMEYDPKIDRIACHGVDEIVEWLQNRFPRGCSWAMEEYLSNFPVWGCDNNRYLLVPTMSDHYKVLFDTTYGNDDYPVRIYVYE
;
A
#
# COMPACT_ATOMS: atom_id res chain seq x y z
N MET A 1 -8.76 -4.58 9.68
CA MET A 1 -8.67 -3.64 8.55
C MET A 1 -9.24 -2.29 8.95
N LYS A 2 -8.51 -1.22 8.65
CA LYS A 2 -8.90 0.16 8.95
C LYS A 2 -9.73 0.71 7.80
N GLU A 3 -10.66 1.61 8.10
CA GLU A 3 -11.63 2.15 7.13
C GLU A 3 -11.70 3.66 7.28
N LEU A 4 -11.69 4.38 6.15
CA LEU A 4 -11.86 5.83 6.11
C LEU A 4 -13.29 6.16 5.66
N ILE A 5 -14.02 6.89 6.51
CA ILE A 5 -15.34 7.43 6.18
C ILE A 5 -15.23 8.95 6.10
N GLN A 6 -15.55 9.51 4.93
CA GLN A 6 -15.54 10.95 4.70
C GLN A 6 -16.98 11.45 4.56
N THR A 7 -17.34 12.42 5.40
CA THR A 7 -18.62 13.15 5.34
C THR A 7 -18.41 14.54 4.75
N SER A 8 -19.45 15.36 4.68
CA SER A 8 -19.31 16.76 4.25
C SER A 8 -18.51 17.63 5.23
N ILE A 9 -18.37 17.22 6.50
CA ILE A 9 -17.77 18.05 7.56
C ILE A 9 -16.51 17.44 8.20
N CYS A 10 -16.38 16.12 8.22
CA CYS A 10 -15.21 15.45 8.77
C CYS A 10 -14.87 14.13 8.08
N SER A 11 -13.63 13.71 8.26
CA SER A 11 -13.07 12.41 7.93
C SER A 11 -12.81 11.62 9.21
N ILE A 12 -13.17 10.34 9.23
CA ILE A 12 -13.06 9.48 10.41
C ILE A 12 -12.37 8.18 9.99
N ILE A 13 -11.33 7.79 10.71
CA ILE A 13 -10.70 6.48 10.58
C ILE A 13 -11.27 5.57 11.65
N TYR A 14 -11.85 4.45 11.20
CA TYR A 14 -12.27 3.35 12.05
C TYR A 14 -11.26 2.20 11.97
N GLY A 15 -11.16 1.44 13.05
CA GLY A 15 -10.32 0.23 13.07
C GLY A 15 -10.58 -0.64 14.28
N GLU A 16 -9.60 -1.47 14.61
CA GLU A 16 -9.64 -2.32 15.80
C GLU A 16 -8.77 -1.69 16.88
N PHE A 17 -9.36 -1.43 18.04
CA PHE A 17 -8.65 -0.93 19.20
C PHE A 17 -9.22 -1.61 20.45
N ARG A 18 -8.33 -2.01 21.38
CA ARG A 18 -8.70 -2.78 22.59
C ARG A 18 -9.54 -4.04 22.32
N GLY A 19 -9.39 -4.67 21.16
CA GLY A 19 -10.14 -5.87 20.75
C GLY A 19 -11.59 -5.59 20.31
N GLU A 20 -12.02 -4.33 20.29
CA GLU A 20 -13.31 -3.92 19.76
C GLU A 20 -13.17 -3.51 18.29
N LYS A 21 -14.07 -4.03 17.45
CA LYS A 21 -14.11 -3.72 16.01
C LYS A 21 -14.81 -2.40 15.76
N LYS A 22 -14.40 -1.70 14.69
CA LYS A 22 -15.01 -0.46 14.20
C LYS A 22 -15.02 0.66 15.24
N GLN A 23 -13.95 0.76 16.03
CA GLN A 23 -13.76 1.90 16.91
C GLN A 23 -13.19 3.09 16.14
N GLU A 24 -13.64 4.30 16.49
CA GLU A 24 -13.07 5.55 15.98
C GLU A 24 -11.65 5.70 16.52
N LEU A 25 -10.68 5.66 15.62
CA LEU A 25 -9.26 5.84 15.93
C LEU A 25 -8.85 7.30 15.81
N PHE A 26 -9.43 8.01 14.85
CA PHE A 26 -9.08 9.38 14.51
C PHE A 26 -10.23 10.08 13.81
N ARG A 27 -10.37 11.38 14.07
CA ARG A 27 -11.33 12.27 13.41
C ARG A 27 -10.65 13.59 13.08
N CYS A 28 -10.89 14.05 11.86
CA CYS A 28 -10.33 15.28 11.33
C CYS A 28 -11.40 16.08 10.57
N PRO A 29 -11.49 17.41 10.73
CA PRO A 29 -12.29 18.26 9.86
C PRO A 29 -11.90 18.10 8.38
N ARG A 30 -12.88 18.14 7.46
CA ARG A 30 -12.62 17.95 6.01
C ARG A 30 -11.56 18.89 5.44
N GLU A 31 -11.55 20.12 5.91
CA GLU A 31 -10.61 21.16 5.47
C GLU A 31 -9.15 20.84 5.84
N LEU A 32 -8.93 19.97 6.84
CA LEU A 32 -7.61 19.57 7.34
C LEU A 32 -7.17 18.19 6.85
N ASP A 33 -7.92 17.56 5.93
CA ASP A 33 -7.58 16.24 5.40
C ASP A 33 -6.15 16.16 4.83
N HIS A 34 -5.78 17.18 4.06
CA HIS A 34 -4.48 17.25 3.38
C HIS A 34 -3.30 17.47 4.33
N ILE A 35 -3.57 17.79 5.61
CA ILE A 35 -2.55 18.03 6.64
C ILE A 35 -2.71 16.98 7.75
N ASP A 36 -3.75 17.09 8.58
CA ASP A 36 -3.86 16.31 9.82
C ASP A 36 -4.19 14.84 9.55
N LEU A 37 -5.11 14.56 8.62
CA LEU A 37 -5.42 13.18 8.25
C LEU A 37 -4.22 12.54 7.54
N LYS A 38 -3.59 13.27 6.61
CA LYS A 38 -2.37 12.82 5.95
C LYS A 38 -1.26 12.54 6.96
N ASN A 39 -1.01 13.44 7.91
CA ASN A 39 0.00 13.28 8.95
C ASN A 39 -0.31 12.04 9.80
N TYR A 40 -1.54 11.88 10.26
CA TYR A 40 -1.95 10.71 11.03
C TYR A 40 -1.73 9.40 10.27
N ILE A 41 -2.12 9.36 8.98
CA ILE A 41 -1.91 8.18 8.11
C ILE A 41 -0.42 7.86 7.98
N ASN A 42 0.42 8.88 7.74
CA ASN A 42 1.84 8.67 7.57
C ASN A 42 2.49 8.24 8.90
N GLU A 43 2.31 8.97 9.99
CA GLU A 43 2.89 8.64 11.31
C GLU A 43 2.54 7.22 11.79
N ASN A 44 1.33 6.75 11.49
CA ASN A 44 0.85 5.43 11.94
C ASN A 44 0.86 4.36 10.83
N ARG A 45 1.38 4.69 9.63
CA ARG A 45 1.46 3.82 8.44
C ARG A 45 0.14 3.10 8.13
N ILE A 46 -0.95 3.86 8.14
CA ILE A 46 -2.31 3.33 8.01
C ILE A 46 -2.59 2.90 6.57
N MET A 47 -2.96 1.63 6.36
CA MET A 47 -3.40 1.13 5.05
C MET A 47 -4.92 1.27 4.88
N LEU A 48 -5.35 2.13 3.96
CA LEU A 48 -6.76 2.38 3.64
C LEU A 48 -7.19 1.85 2.27
N GLY A 49 -6.24 1.61 1.38
CA GLY A 49 -6.48 1.32 -0.03
C GLY A 49 -5.35 1.87 -0.89
N PHE A 50 -5.57 1.88 -2.21
CA PHE A 50 -4.60 2.33 -3.19
C PHE A 50 -5.15 3.46 -4.06
N GLU A 51 -4.26 4.34 -4.48
CA GLU A 51 -4.45 5.37 -5.48
C GLU A 51 -3.44 5.17 -6.62
N ALA A 52 -3.73 5.69 -7.80
CA ALA A 52 -2.81 5.63 -8.93
C ALA A 52 -1.57 6.51 -8.65
N ASP A 53 -0.38 5.98 -8.93
CA ASP A 53 0.83 6.81 -9.02
C ASP A 53 1.00 7.33 -10.45
N THR A 54 1.64 8.49 -10.58
CA THR A 54 1.99 9.12 -11.86
C THR A 54 3.48 9.02 -12.18
N GLU A 55 4.30 8.50 -11.27
CA GLU A 55 5.72 8.29 -11.50
C GLU A 55 5.92 7.35 -12.70
N SER A 56 6.88 7.65 -13.55
CA SER A 56 7.23 6.87 -14.75
C SER A 56 8.72 6.54 -14.85
N LYS A 57 9.51 7.00 -13.86
CA LYS A 57 10.96 6.81 -13.78
C LYS A 57 11.32 5.65 -12.85
N SER A 58 12.63 5.43 -12.72
CA SER A 58 13.18 4.41 -11.82
C SER A 58 12.86 4.71 -10.36
N LEU A 59 12.04 3.85 -9.75
CA LEU A 59 11.62 3.93 -8.34
C LEU A 59 12.79 3.90 -7.34
N LYS A 60 13.91 3.29 -7.72
CA LYS A 60 15.12 3.20 -6.89
C LYS A 60 15.98 4.45 -6.92
N ALA A 61 15.81 5.28 -7.95
CA ALA A 61 16.55 6.53 -8.10
C ALA A 61 15.87 7.70 -7.38
N GLU A 62 14.66 7.48 -6.85
CA GLU A 62 13.93 8.47 -6.09
C GLU A 62 14.59 8.71 -4.73
N LYS A 63 14.57 9.98 -4.31
CA LYS A 63 15.22 10.41 -3.08
C LYS A 63 14.56 9.73 -1.88
N GLY A 64 15.39 9.26 -0.94
CA GLY A 64 14.90 8.61 0.27
C GLY A 64 14.56 7.13 0.09
N TYR A 65 14.83 6.52 -1.07
CA TYR A 65 14.67 5.07 -1.25
C TYR A 65 15.51 4.28 -0.23
N LEU A 66 14.85 3.37 0.50
CA LEU A 66 15.46 2.55 1.56
C LEU A 66 15.56 1.07 1.20
N GLY A 67 14.88 0.62 0.14
CA GLY A 67 14.80 -0.77 -0.24
C GLY A 67 13.40 -1.17 -0.70
N TYR A 68 13.21 -2.45 -1.01
CA TYR A 68 11.88 -2.96 -1.37
C TYR A 68 11.61 -4.35 -0.80
N TYR A 69 10.35 -4.58 -0.45
CA TYR A 69 9.84 -5.88 -0.04
C TYR A 69 9.25 -6.59 -1.24
N ARG A 70 9.78 -7.77 -1.57
CA ARG A 70 9.36 -8.53 -2.74
C ARG A 70 8.43 -9.66 -2.33
N LEU A 71 7.21 -9.66 -2.84
CA LEU A 71 6.15 -10.60 -2.48
C LEU A 71 5.93 -11.66 -3.56
N TYR A 72 5.60 -12.87 -3.12
CA TYR A 72 5.13 -14.01 -3.90
C TYR A 72 3.91 -14.66 -3.24
N PHE A 73 3.16 -15.45 -4.01
CA PHE A 73 1.97 -16.14 -3.51
C PHE A 73 2.14 -17.65 -3.48
N ARG A 74 1.99 -18.26 -2.29
CA ARG A 74 2.02 -19.72 -2.10
C ARG A 74 0.98 -20.15 -1.06
N GLY A 75 -0.30 -20.05 -1.42
CA GLY A 75 -1.43 -20.27 -0.49
C GLY A 75 -1.71 -19.09 0.45
N ARG A 76 -0.70 -18.23 0.66
CA ARG A 76 -0.82 -16.87 1.21
C ARG A 76 0.27 -15.99 0.59
N TRP A 77 0.19 -14.68 0.82
CA TRP A 77 1.26 -13.76 0.45
C TRP A 77 2.46 -13.93 1.39
N TYR A 78 3.64 -14.06 0.81
CA TYR A 78 4.92 -14.13 1.49
C TYR A 78 5.87 -13.15 0.83
N GLY A 79 6.85 -12.64 1.57
CA GLY A 79 7.91 -11.86 0.95
C GLY A 79 9.19 -11.86 1.73
N ARG A 80 10.13 -11.08 1.21
CA ARG A 80 11.39 -10.77 1.87
C ARG A 80 11.89 -9.41 1.44
N TRP A 81 12.71 -8.81 2.29
CA TRP A 81 13.44 -7.60 1.96
C TRP A 81 14.50 -7.86 0.89
N MET A 82 14.63 -6.89 0.00
CA MET A 82 15.65 -6.81 -1.03
C MET A 82 16.26 -5.40 -0.94
N GLU A 83 17.58 -5.29 -1.10
CA GLU A 83 18.29 -4.00 -1.01
C GLU A 83 18.01 -3.26 0.31
N TYR A 84 17.96 -4.01 1.41
CA TYR A 84 17.66 -3.49 2.74
C TYR A 84 18.68 -2.44 3.20
N ASP A 85 18.23 -1.21 3.42
CA ASP A 85 18.97 -0.19 4.15
C ASP A 85 18.72 -0.31 5.67
N PRO A 86 19.76 -0.22 6.52
CA PRO A 86 19.61 -0.21 7.99
C PRO A 86 18.66 0.84 8.57
N LYS A 87 18.32 1.90 7.81
CA LYS A 87 17.33 2.90 8.20
C LYS A 87 15.89 2.40 8.17
N ILE A 88 15.62 1.25 7.55
CA ILE A 88 14.31 0.60 7.63
C ILE A 88 14.07 0.21 9.10
N ASP A 89 13.23 1.00 9.76
CA ASP A 89 12.93 0.83 11.17
C ASP A 89 11.64 0.01 11.38
N ARG A 90 11.21 -0.08 12.65
CA ARG A 90 10.01 -0.84 13.02
C ARG A 90 8.74 -0.25 12.44
N ILE A 91 8.65 1.09 12.31
CA ILE A 91 7.43 1.72 11.78
C ILE A 91 7.36 1.51 10.26
N ALA A 92 8.49 1.59 9.55
CA ALA A 92 8.58 1.22 8.14
C ALA A 92 8.15 -0.24 7.90
N CYS A 93 8.63 -1.17 8.73
CA CYS A 93 8.21 -2.57 8.69
C CYS A 93 6.70 -2.75 8.97
N HIS A 94 6.16 -2.03 9.96
CA HIS A 94 4.72 -2.07 10.26
C HIS A 94 3.86 -1.69 9.06
N GLY A 95 4.23 -0.64 8.31
CA GLY A 95 3.47 -0.28 7.10
C GLY A 95 3.57 -1.33 5.99
N VAL A 96 4.71 -2.02 5.85
CA VAL A 96 4.81 -3.18 4.94
C VAL A 96 3.86 -4.29 5.41
N ASP A 97 3.80 -4.59 6.70
CA ASP A 97 2.89 -5.60 7.25
C ASP A 97 1.41 -5.23 6.98
N GLU A 98 1.04 -3.97 7.15
CA GLU A 98 -0.32 -3.47 6.84
C GLU A 98 -0.68 -3.63 5.36
N ILE A 99 0.25 -3.33 4.44
CA ILE A 99 0.05 -3.54 3.00
C ILE A 99 -0.11 -5.04 2.71
N VAL A 100 0.72 -5.90 3.30
CA VAL A 100 0.64 -7.36 3.12
C VAL A 100 -0.67 -7.92 3.66
N GLU A 101 -1.13 -7.47 4.83
CA GLU A 101 -2.42 -7.87 5.39
C GLU A 101 -3.58 -7.43 4.48
N TRP A 102 -3.52 -6.21 3.95
CA TRP A 102 -4.52 -5.73 2.99
C TRP A 102 -4.55 -6.62 1.73
N LEU A 103 -3.39 -6.94 1.15
CA LEU A 103 -3.28 -7.84 0.00
C LEU A 103 -3.81 -9.24 0.30
N GLN A 104 -3.55 -9.76 1.50
CA GLN A 104 -4.05 -11.06 1.94
C GLN A 104 -5.57 -11.11 2.05
N ASN A 105 -6.18 -10.03 2.55
CA ASN A 105 -7.62 -9.93 2.66
C ASN A 105 -8.30 -9.67 1.31
N ARG A 106 -7.70 -8.82 0.46
CA ARG A 106 -8.29 -8.44 -0.83
C ARG A 106 -8.08 -9.49 -1.91
N PHE A 107 -6.89 -10.10 -1.94
CA PHE A 107 -6.48 -11.09 -2.94
C PHE A 107 -6.04 -12.39 -2.25
N PRO A 108 -6.94 -13.10 -1.56
CA PRO A 108 -6.61 -14.31 -0.82
C PRO A 108 -6.20 -15.48 -1.72
N ARG A 109 -6.39 -15.37 -3.04
CA ARG A 109 -6.01 -16.36 -4.06
C ARG A 109 -4.85 -15.89 -4.94
N GLY A 110 -4.11 -14.88 -4.49
CA GLY A 110 -2.98 -14.32 -5.23
C GLY A 110 -3.41 -13.60 -6.52
N CYS A 111 -2.53 -13.65 -7.52
CA CYS A 111 -2.81 -13.21 -8.88
C CYS A 111 -3.96 -14.03 -9.45
N SER A 112 -5.15 -13.44 -9.44
CA SER A 112 -6.40 -14.04 -9.87
C SER A 112 -7.17 -13.02 -10.70
N TRP A 113 -8.23 -13.46 -11.39
CA TRP A 113 -9.12 -12.56 -12.13
C TRP A 113 -9.63 -11.38 -11.28
N ALA A 114 -9.84 -11.58 -9.98
CA ALA A 114 -10.25 -10.50 -9.08
C ALA A 114 -9.18 -9.40 -8.92
N MET A 115 -7.90 -9.78 -8.96
CA MET A 115 -6.79 -8.83 -8.90
C MET A 115 -6.62 -8.11 -10.24
N GLU A 116 -6.75 -8.82 -11.34
CA GLU A 116 -6.74 -8.24 -12.69
C GLU A 116 -7.88 -7.22 -12.87
N GLU A 117 -9.12 -7.61 -12.50
CA GLU A 117 -10.29 -6.74 -12.52
C GLU A 117 -10.09 -5.50 -11.66
N TYR A 118 -9.55 -5.67 -10.44
CA TYR A 118 -9.23 -4.54 -9.57
C TYR A 118 -8.21 -3.59 -10.22
N LEU A 119 -7.10 -4.14 -10.72
CA LEU A 119 -6.01 -3.37 -11.32
C LEU A 119 -6.42 -2.68 -12.63
N SER A 120 -7.40 -3.22 -13.36
CA SER A 120 -7.91 -2.62 -14.59
C SER A 120 -8.54 -1.22 -14.41
N ASN A 121 -8.86 -0.84 -13.17
CA ASN A 121 -9.35 0.50 -12.82
C ASN A 121 -8.23 1.56 -12.71
N PHE A 122 -6.96 1.15 -12.82
CA PHE A 122 -5.80 2.01 -12.66
C PHE A 122 -5.03 2.16 -13.98
N PRO A 123 -4.32 3.28 -14.18
CA PRO A 123 -3.47 3.43 -15.35
C PRO A 123 -2.34 2.41 -15.34
N VAL A 124 -1.99 1.94 -16.52
CA VAL A 124 -0.81 1.10 -16.74
C VAL A 124 0.45 1.92 -16.50
N TRP A 125 1.45 1.29 -15.87
CA TRP A 125 2.75 1.87 -15.57
C TRP A 125 3.82 1.47 -16.58
N GLY A 126 4.47 2.47 -17.18
CA GLY A 126 5.51 2.26 -18.19
C GLY A 126 4.95 1.85 -19.56
N CYS A 127 5.79 1.19 -20.37
CA CYS A 127 5.39 0.73 -21.72
C CYS A 127 4.78 -0.68 -21.73
N ASP A 128 4.78 -1.37 -20.59
CA ASP A 128 4.31 -2.75 -20.48
C ASP A 128 2.84 -2.75 -20.04
N ASN A 129 1.93 -3.26 -20.88
CA ASN A 129 0.47 -3.27 -20.66
C ASN A 129 -0.03 -4.01 -19.41
N ASN A 130 0.88 -4.57 -18.60
CA ASN A 130 0.58 -5.49 -17.51
C ASN A 130 1.18 -5.06 -16.16
N ARG A 131 1.64 -3.80 -16.06
CA ARG A 131 2.21 -3.24 -14.83
C ARG A 131 1.34 -2.12 -14.29
N TYR A 132 1.22 -2.06 -12.97
CA TYR A 132 0.47 -1.02 -12.28
C TYR A 132 1.28 -0.53 -11.10
N LEU A 133 1.50 0.79 -11.02
CA LEU A 133 2.17 1.42 -9.90
C LEU A 133 1.13 2.17 -9.08
N LEU A 134 0.94 1.74 -7.85
CA LEU A 134 -0.03 2.32 -6.92
C LEU A 134 0.67 2.83 -5.68
N VAL A 135 0.06 3.81 -5.02
CA VAL A 135 0.47 4.30 -3.70
C VAL A 135 -0.62 4.02 -2.68
N PRO A 136 -0.29 3.62 -1.44
CA PRO A 136 -1.29 3.59 -0.39
C PRO A 136 -1.89 4.99 -0.23
N THR A 137 -3.21 5.06 -0.10
CA THR A 137 -3.96 6.32 0.00
C THR A 137 -3.33 7.29 1.00
N MET A 138 -2.99 8.50 0.54
CA MET A 138 -2.33 9.57 1.32
C MET A 138 -0.96 9.24 1.92
N SER A 139 -0.35 8.09 1.61
CA SER A 139 0.98 7.72 2.12
C SER A 139 2.08 8.27 1.23
N ASP A 140 3.13 8.81 1.86
CA ASP A 140 4.34 9.29 1.18
C ASP A 140 5.49 8.27 1.22
N HIS A 141 5.35 7.18 1.98
CA HIS A 141 6.46 6.29 2.33
C HIS A 141 6.53 5.00 1.51
N TYR A 142 5.52 4.73 0.67
CA TYR A 142 5.43 3.47 -0.05
C TYR A 142 4.92 3.64 -1.47
N LYS A 143 5.52 2.87 -2.39
CA LYS A 143 4.98 2.63 -3.72
C LYS A 143 4.88 1.14 -3.95
N VAL A 144 3.77 0.67 -4.52
CA VAL A 144 3.50 -0.75 -4.72
C VAL A 144 3.35 -1.03 -6.20
N LEU A 145 4.32 -1.77 -6.74
CA LEU A 145 4.32 -2.20 -8.12
C LEU A 145 3.71 -3.59 -8.23
N PHE A 146 2.73 -3.71 -9.10
CA PHE A 146 2.04 -4.94 -9.46
C PHE A 146 2.46 -5.38 -10.87
N ASP A 147 2.99 -6.59 -10.99
CA ASP A 147 3.32 -7.28 -12.24
C ASP A 147 2.24 -8.36 -12.49
N THR A 148 1.40 -8.18 -13.51
CA THR A 148 0.27 -9.10 -13.82
C THR A 148 0.59 -10.17 -14.89
N THR A 149 1.83 -10.21 -15.39
CA THR A 149 2.22 -11.23 -16.38
C THR A 149 2.28 -12.61 -15.73
N TYR A 150 1.24 -13.41 -15.97
CA TYR A 150 1.21 -14.84 -15.69
C TYR A 150 2.33 -15.56 -16.45
N GLY A 151 3.01 -16.50 -15.79
CA GLY A 151 3.86 -17.49 -16.47
C GLY A 151 5.37 -17.42 -16.23
N ASN A 152 5.85 -16.72 -15.20
CA ASN A 152 7.18 -17.02 -14.64
C ASN A 152 7.15 -16.88 -13.13
N ASP A 153 7.69 -17.90 -12.46
CA ASP A 153 7.74 -18.09 -11.02
C ASP A 153 8.13 -16.80 -10.25
N ASP A 154 7.13 -16.26 -9.56
CA ASP A 154 7.02 -16.21 -8.11
C ASP A 154 6.61 -14.82 -7.63
N TYR A 155 7.06 -13.70 -8.21
CA TYR A 155 6.96 -12.42 -7.47
C TYR A 155 6.17 -11.28 -8.15
N PRO A 156 4.85 -11.24 -8.01
CA PRO A 156 3.99 -10.29 -8.72
C PRO A 156 3.83 -8.94 -8.02
N VAL A 157 4.30 -8.79 -6.78
CA VAL A 157 4.15 -7.52 -6.04
C VAL A 157 5.48 -7.09 -5.42
N ARG A 158 5.81 -5.80 -5.56
CA ARG A 158 6.97 -5.17 -4.91
C ARG A 158 6.51 -3.93 -4.15
N ILE A 159 6.86 -3.84 -2.87
CA ILE A 159 6.59 -2.68 -2.02
C ILE A 159 7.91 -1.93 -1.86
N TYR A 160 8.05 -0.81 -2.55
CA TYR A 160 9.17 0.11 -2.43
C TYR A 160 8.96 1.00 -1.20
N VAL A 161 10.01 1.20 -0.42
CA VAL A 161 9.95 1.94 0.85
C VAL A 161 10.86 3.15 0.79
N TYR A 162 10.35 4.26 1.29
CA TYR A 162 11.00 5.56 1.31
C TYR A 162 11.04 6.13 2.74
N GLU A 163 12.00 7.03 3.00
CA GLU A 163 12.10 7.82 4.24
C GLU A 163 10.80 8.56 4.58
#